data_AF-A0A9P9MZC0-F1
#
_entry.id   AF-A0A9P9MZC0-F1
#
_cell.length_a   1.000
_cell.length_b   1.000
_cell.length_c   1.000
_cell.angle_alpha   90.00
_cell.angle_beta   90.00
_cell.angle_gamma   90.00
#
_symmetry.space_group_name_H-M   'P 1'
#
loop_
_entity.id
_entity.type
_entity.pdbx_description
1 polymer ?
#
loop_
_entity_poly.entity_id
_entity_poly.type
_entity_poly.pdbx_seq_one_letter_code
_entity_poly.pdbx_strand_id
1 'polypeptide(L)'
;MYALPNLFTLVVYALIIINKAGGLIYQRDFAEGLNKLNINDYLVLAGIEVLETENFRLQCFSTLTGTKFLLFTEPQQPNVDKIVGKIYELYADYVMKNPFYQLEMPVRCEAWERRLVGYVRPLNSR
;
A
#
# COMPACT_ATOMS: atom_id res chain seq x y z
N MET A 1 35.98 -4.40 8.49
CA MET A 1 35.10 -5.05 7.49
C MET A 1 33.77 -4.31 7.57
N TYR A 2 33.62 -3.23 6.79
CA TYR A 2 32.33 -2.54 6.72
C TYR A 2 31.46 -3.39 5.79
N ALA A 3 30.33 -3.88 6.30
CA ALA A 3 29.31 -4.45 5.42
C ALA A 3 28.94 -3.38 4.39
N LEU A 4 29.13 -3.68 3.12
CA LEU A 4 28.60 -2.82 2.06
C LEU A 4 27.09 -2.72 2.30
N PRO A 5 26.50 -1.52 2.40
CA PRO A 5 25.06 -1.39 2.49
C PRO A 5 24.47 -2.08 1.26
N ASN A 6 23.54 -3.01 1.46
CA ASN A 6 22.90 -3.78 0.39
C ASN A 6 22.51 -2.85 -0.75
N LEU A 7 23.19 -2.97 -1.89
CA LEU A 7 22.81 -2.28 -3.12
C LEU A 7 21.45 -2.83 -3.56
N PHE A 8 20.40 -2.04 -3.37
CA PHE A 8 19.02 -2.24 -3.85
C PHE A 8 18.26 -3.40 -3.21
N THR A 9 17.79 -3.21 -1.99
CA THR A 9 16.77 -4.11 -1.41
C THR A 9 15.43 -3.76 -2.05
N LEU A 10 14.83 -4.69 -2.80
CA LEU A 10 13.49 -4.50 -3.38
C LEU A 10 12.44 -4.68 -2.29
N VAL A 11 11.90 -3.57 -1.79
CA VAL A 11 11.02 -3.56 -0.62
C VAL A 11 9.71 -2.86 -0.92
N VAL A 12 8.60 -3.48 -0.52
CA VAL A 12 7.32 -2.82 -0.30
C VAL A 12 7.29 -2.35 1.16
N TYR A 13 7.24 -1.04 1.36
CA TYR A 13 7.29 -0.46 2.70
C TYR A 13 5.93 -0.42 3.38
N ALA A 14 4.90 0.11 2.71
CA ALA A 14 3.59 0.29 3.30
C ALA A 14 2.47 0.34 2.25
N LEU A 15 1.26 -0.06 2.66
CA LEU A 15 0.02 0.15 1.92
C LEU A 15 -0.92 1.05 2.72
N ILE A 16 -1.48 2.04 2.04
CA ILE A 16 -2.50 2.94 2.57
C ILE A 16 -3.71 2.92 1.65
N ILE A 17 -4.91 2.82 2.21
CA ILE A 17 -6.16 2.87 1.46
C ILE A 17 -7.00 4.02 1.98
N ILE A 18 -7.37 4.91 1.06
CA ILE A 18 -8.17 6.10 1.31
C ILE A 18 -9.49 5.95 0.55
N ASN A 19 -10.60 6.17 1.24
CA ASN A 19 -11.92 6.12 0.62
C ASN A 19 -12.17 7.35 -0.28
N LYS A 20 -13.31 7.39 -0.98
CA LYS A 20 -13.61 8.50 -1.92
C LYS A 20 -13.78 9.84 -1.23
N ALA A 21 -14.15 9.85 0.06
CA ALA A 21 -14.32 11.05 0.86
C ALA A 21 -12.99 11.57 1.45
N GLY A 22 -11.85 10.92 1.16
CA GLY A 22 -10.56 11.29 1.74
C GLY A 22 -10.35 10.74 3.15
N GLY A 23 -11.15 9.77 3.61
CA GLY A 23 -10.95 9.10 4.88
C GLY A 23 -9.94 7.95 4.77
N LEU A 24 -8.99 7.89 5.69
CA LEU A 24 -8.10 6.74 5.85
C LEU A 24 -8.90 5.54 6.36
N ILE A 25 -9.01 4.48 5.54
CA ILE A 25 -9.75 3.26 5.90
C ILE A 25 -8.84 2.06 6.15
N TYR A 26 -7.58 2.11 5.71
CA TYR A 26 -6.61 1.06 6.00
C TYR A 26 -5.18 1.59 5.91
N GLN A 27 -4.32 1.15 6.84
CA GLN A 27 -2.88 1.38 6.80
C GLN A 27 -2.17 0.10 7.27
N ARG A 28 -1.13 -0.30 6.54
CA ARG A 28 -0.28 -1.42 6.91
C ARG A 28 1.17 -1.17 6.54
N ASP A 29 2.03 -1.25 7.53
CA ASP A 29 3.49 -1.23 7.36
C ASP A 29 3.99 -2.67 7.18
N PHE A 30 4.87 -2.90 6.20
CA PHE A 30 5.47 -4.20 5.88
C PHE A 30 6.98 -4.24 6.13
N ALA A 31 7.64 -3.07 6.13
CA ALA A 31 9.06 -2.92 6.42
C ALA A 31 9.33 -1.56 7.09
N GLU A 32 10.45 -1.47 7.80
CA GLU A 32 10.98 -0.21 8.30
C GLU A 32 11.70 0.56 7.17
N GLY A 33 12.05 1.83 7.40
CA GLY A 33 12.81 2.65 6.44
C GLY A 33 12.06 3.88 5.92
N LEU A 34 10.74 3.90 6.05
CA LEU A 34 9.94 5.12 5.84
C LEU A 34 9.75 5.88 7.14
N ASN A 35 10.04 7.18 7.11
CA ASN A 35 9.56 8.09 8.14
C ASN A 35 8.04 8.12 8.09
N LYS A 36 7.38 7.86 9.23
CA LYS A 36 5.93 7.91 9.31
C LYS A 36 5.45 9.34 9.05
N LEU A 37 4.75 9.52 7.95
CA LEU A 37 4.05 10.75 7.65
C LEU A 37 2.78 10.85 8.51
N ASN A 38 2.31 12.07 8.72
CA ASN A 38 1.03 12.27 9.40
C ASN A 38 -0.14 11.96 8.45
N ILE A 39 -1.36 11.83 8.98
CA ILE A 39 -2.55 11.52 8.18
C ILE A 39 -2.79 12.54 7.07
N ASN A 40 -2.61 13.84 7.34
CA ASN A 40 -2.85 14.90 6.36
C ASN A 40 -1.89 14.81 5.18
N ASP A 41 -0.64 14.41 5.42
CA ASP A 41 0.34 14.21 4.36
C ASP A 41 -0.14 13.11 3.40
N TYR A 42 -0.68 12.00 3.92
CA TYR A 42 -1.25 10.94 3.07
C TYR A 42 -2.44 11.43 2.23
N LEU A 43 -3.26 12.35 2.77
CA LEU A 43 -4.37 12.95 2.02
C LEU A 43 -3.89 13.79 0.85
N VAL A 44 -2.85 14.60 1.06
CA VAL A 44 -2.23 15.40 0.00
C VAL A 44 -1.64 14.47 -1.06
N LEU A 45 -0.93 13.43 -0.64
CA LEU A 45 -0.30 12.45 -1.53
C LEU A 45 -1.32 11.64 -2.34
N ALA A 46 -2.56 11.47 -1.87
CA ALA A 46 -3.61 10.78 -2.60
C ALA A 46 -4.06 11.51 -3.89
N GLY A 47 -3.73 12.80 -4.01
CA GLY A 47 -3.91 13.59 -5.23
C GLY A 47 -2.82 13.36 -6.29
N ILE A 48 -1.74 12.67 -5.94
CA ILE A 48 -0.59 12.42 -6.82
C ILE A 48 -0.66 10.97 -7.32
N GLU A 49 -0.51 10.76 -8.63
CA GLU A 49 -0.50 9.40 -9.22
C GLU A 49 0.80 8.65 -8.93
N VAL A 50 1.94 9.32 -9.09
CA VAL A 50 3.28 8.77 -8.80
C VAL A 50 4.14 9.85 -8.17
N LEU A 51 4.82 9.51 -7.07
CA LEU A 51 5.87 10.35 -6.48
C LEU A 51 7.11 9.48 -6.28
N GLU A 52 8.22 9.86 -6.89
CA GLU A 52 9.50 9.19 -6.73
C GLU A 52 10.47 10.12 -5.99
N THR A 53 11.17 9.55 -5.01
CA THR A 53 12.22 10.19 -4.24
C THR A 53 13.45 9.29 -4.24
N GLU A 54 14.56 9.73 -3.66
CA GLU A 54 15.75 8.91 -3.50
C GLU A 54 15.53 7.69 -2.58
N ASN A 55 14.57 7.78 -1.65
CA ASN A 55 14.36 6.77 -0.59
C ASN A 55 13.12 5.89 -0.83
N PHE A 56 12.14 6.39 -1.58
CA PHE A 56 10.91 5.65 -1.85
C PHE A 56 10.23 6.11 -3.13
N ARG A 57 9.42 5.21 -3.69
CA ARG A 57 8.38 5.49 -4.67
C ARG A 57 7.02 5.27 -4.05
N LEU A 58 6.13 6.23 -4.25
CA LEU A 58 4.70 6.12 -4.00
C LEU A 58 3.99 5.93 -5.35
N GLN A 59 3.22 4.85 -5.44
CA GLN A 59 2.27 4.61 -6.52
C GLN A 59 0.84 4.75 -5.96
N CYS A 60 0.06 5.66 -6.52
CA CYS A 60 -1.36 5.79 -6.23
C CYS A 60 -2.18 5.15 -7.34
N PHE A 61 -2.96 4.12 -6.99
CA PHE A 61 -3.95 3.51 -7.86
C PHE A 61 -5.35 3.95 -7.43
N SER A 62 -6.08 4.59 -8.34
CA SER A 62 -7.47 5.02 -8.10
C SER A 62 -8.45 4.07 -8.80
N THR A 63 -9.41 3.56 -8.04
CA THR A 63 -10.53 2.77 -8.57
C THR A 63 -11.60 3.66 -9.20
N LEU A 64 -12.45 3.09 -10.06
CA LEU A 64 -13.61 3.80 -10.64
C LEU A 64 -14.60 4.30 -9.58
N THR A 65 -14.65 3.66 -8.41
CA THR A 65 -15.50 4.07 -7.28
C THR A 65 -14.88 5.16 -6.40
N GLY A 66 -13.67 5.61 -6.73
CA GLY A 66 -12.96 6.69 -6.03
C GLY A 66 -12.11 6.25 -4.83
N THR A 67 -12.05 4.96 -4.51
CA THR A 67 -11.12 4.43 -3.50
C THR A 67 -9.70 4.44 -4.06
N LYS A 68 -8.74 4.91 -3.25
CA LYS A 68 -7.34 5.10 -3.63
C LYS A 68 -6.43 4.17 -2.84
N PHE A 69 -5.48 3.55 -3.52
CA PHE A 69 -4.48 2.64 -2.97
C PHE A 69 -3.11 3.27 -3.16
N LEU A 70 -2.50 3.68 -2.07
CA LEU A 70 -1.18 4.29 -2.01
C LEU A 70 -0.19 3.20 -1.58
N LEU A 71 0.64 2.76 -2.51
CA LEU A 71 1.66 1.74 -2.27
C LEU A 71 3.03 2.40 -2.23
N PHE A 72 3.71 2.30 -1.10
CA PHE A 72 5.07 2.77 -0.94
C PHE A 72 6.06 1.63 -1.12
N THR A 73 7.06 1.85 -1.96
CA THR A 73 8.10 0.87 -2.29
C THR A 73 9.47 1.53 -2.36
N GLU A 74 10.52 0.72 -2.49
CA GLU A 74 11.81 1.18 -3.00
C GLU A 74 11.63 1.81 -4.39
N PRO A 75 12.38 2.86 -4.77
CA PRO A 75 12.22 3.52 -6.07
C PRO A 75 12.40 2.57 -7.25
N GLN A 76 13.32 1.61 -7.15
CA GLN A 76 13.60 0.64 -8.22
C GLN A 76 12.68 -0.61 -8.17
N GLN A 77 11.64 -0.63 -7.33
CA GLN A 77 10.72 -1.77 -7.24
C GLN A 77 10.07 -2.04 -8.61
N PRO A 78 10.27 -3.23 -9.21
CA PRO A 78 9.66 -3.54 -10.49
C PRO A 78 8.19 -3.95 -10.32
N ASN A 79 7.41 -3.78 -11.39
CA ASN A 79 6.02 -4.25 -11.49
C ASN A 79 5.05 -3.68 -10.43
N VAL A 80 5.27 -2.46 -9.94
CA VAL A 80 4.43 -1.84 -8.89
C VAL A 80 2.94 -1.84 -9.28
N ASP A 81 2.61 -1.57 -10.54
CA ASP A 81 1.22 -1.59 -11.04
C ASP A 81 0.57 -2.98 -10.93
N LYS A 82 1.33 -4.05 -11.18
CA LYS A 82 0.82 -5.42 -11.02
C LYS A 82 0.63 -5.77 -9.55
N ILE A 83 1.53 -5.29 -8.67
CA ILE A 83 1.43 -5.51 -7.23
C ILE A 83 0.18 -4.82 -6.69
N VAL A 84 -0.02 -3.53 -6.98
CA VAL A 84 -1.20 -2.78 -6.50
C VAL A 84 -2.49 -3.29 -7.12
N GLY A 85 -2.47 -3.70 -8.41
CA GLY A 85 -3.61 -4.37 -9.04
C GLY A 85 -4.00 -5.66 -8.33
N LYS A 86 -3.01 -6.48 -7.95
CA LYS A 86 -3.28 -7.71 -7.17
C LYS A 86 -3.81 -7.42 -5.77
N ILE A 87 -3.31 -6.37 -5.12
CA ILE A 87 -3.82 -5.90 -3.83
C ILE A 87 -5.28 -5.46 -3.96
N TYR A 88 -5.63 -4.74 -5.02
CA TYR A 88 -7.01 -4.33 -5.30
C TYR A 88 -7.93 -5.54 -5.53
N GLU A 89 -7.49 -6.56 -6.28
CA GLU A 89 -8.27 -7.80 -6.45
C GLU A 89 -8.58 -8.46 -5.09
N LEU A 90 -7.57 -8.58 -4.22
CA LEU A 90 -7.75 -9.10 -2.87
C LEU A 90 -8.71 -8.23 -2.05
N TYR A 91 -8.64 -6.91 -2.19
CA TYR A 91 -9.55 -6.00 -1.50
C TYR A 91 -10.98 -6.21 -1.96
N ALA A 92 -11.20 -6.32 -3.28
CA ALA A 92 -12.51 -6.60 -3.84
C ALA A 92 -13.06 -7.96 -3.36
N ASP A 93 -12.23 -8.99 -3.29
CA ASP A 93 -12.64 -10.34 -2.90
C ASP A 93 -12.98 -10.48 -1.42
N TYR A 94 -12.24 -9.82 -0.53
CA TYR A 94 -12.36 -10.04 0.91
C TYR A 94 -13.05 -8.89 1.65
N VAL A 95 -12.91 -7.65 1.18
CA VAL A 95 -13.51 -6.47 1.83
C VAL A 95 -14.86 -6.17 1.21
N MET A 96 -14.92 -5.98 -0.11
CA MET A 96 -16.15 -5.54 -0.78
C MET A 96 -17.25 -6.61 -0.81
N LYS A 97 -16.89 -7.89 -0.74
CA LYS A 97 -17.83 -9.02 -0.65
C LYS A 97 -18.21 -9.38 0.79
N ASN A 98 -17.62 -8.75 1.81
CA ASN A 98 -17.95 -9.02 3.20
C ASN A 98 -19.28 -8.32 3.56
N PRO A 99 -20.36 -9.04 3.89
CA PRO A 99 -21.67 -8.44 4.19
C PRO A 99 -21.67 -7.57 5.46
N PHE A 100 -20.65 -7.71 6.32
CA PHE A 100 -20.49 -6.91 7.52
C PHE A 100 -19.63 -5.67 7.31
N TYR A 101 -19.02 -5.49 6.13
CA TYR A 101 -18.26 -4.30 5.83
C TYR A 101 -19.18 -3.14 5.48
N GLN A 102 -18.97 -2.01 6.16
CA GLN A 102 -19.63 -0.75 5.85
C GLN A 102 -18.68 0.11 5.02
N LEU A 103 -19.15 0.61 3.89
CA LEU A 103 -18.37 1.52 3.04
C LEU A 103 -17.90 2.74 3.84
N GLU A 104 -16.75 3.29 3.45
CA GLU A 104 -16.11 4.44 4.09
C GLU A 104 -15.59 4.19 5.52
N MET A 105 -15.86 3.03 6.14
CA MET A 105 -15.37 2.68 7.48
C MET A 105 -14.02 1.94 7.42
N PRO A 106 -13.24 1.96 8.52
CA PRO A 106 -11.99 1.23 8.60
C PRO A 106 -12.15 -0.27 8.30
N VAL A 107 -11.24 -0.81 7.48
CA VAL A 107 -11.26 -2.22 7.08
C VAL A 107 -10.83 -3.09 8.25
N ARG A 108 -11.78 -3.81 8.84
CA ARG A 108 -11.57 -4.78 9.92
C ARG A 108 -11.96 -6.18 9.46
N CYS A 109 -11.18 -6.74 8.54
CA CYS A 109 -11.42 -8.07 7.97
C CYS A 109 -10.16 -8.93 8.09
N GLU A 110 -10.23 -10.02 8.88
CA GLU A 110 -9.08 -10.90 9.11
C GLU A 110 -8.66 -11.68 7.86
N ALA A 111 -9.63 -12.09 7.02
CA ALA A 111 -9.33 -12.82 5.80
C ALA A 111 -8.56 -11.94 4.80
N TRP A 112 -8.96 -10.66 4.69
CA TRP A 112 -8.21 -9.63 3.95
C TRP A 112 -6.77 -9.51 4.49
N GLU A 113 -6.61 -9.29 5.79
CA GLU A 113 -5.31 -9.10 6.43
C GLU A 113 -4.37 -10.27 6.14
N ARG A 114 -4.85 -11.50 6.34
CA ARG A 114 -4.08 -12.73 6.10
C ARG A 114 -3.61 -12.83 4.65
N ARG A 115 -4.49 -12.53 3.69
CA ARG A 115 -4.21 -12.68 2.26
C ARG A 115 -3.29 -11.60 1.74
N LEU A 116 -3.49 -10.34 2.17
CA LEU A 116 -2.60 -9.25 1.86
C LEU A 116 -1.19 -9.52 2.38
N VAL A 117 -1.05 -9.85 3.66
CA VAL A 117 0.26 -10.12 4.27
C VAL A 117 0.95 -11.33 3.62
N GLY A 118 0.20 -12.40 3.35
CA GLY A 118 0.72 -13.59 2.68
C GLY A 118 1.17 -13.33 1.23
N TYR A 119 0.61 -12.31 0.57
CA TYR A 119 1.03 -11.90 -0.77
C TYR A 119 2.25 -10.96 -0.74
N VAL A 120 2.25 -9.96 0.14
CA VAL A 120 3.28 -8.90 0.15
C VAL A 120 4.59 -9.36 0.80
N ARG A 121 4.54 -10.11 1.92
CA ARG A 121 5.78 -10.50 2.64
C ARG A 121 6.78 -11.26 1.77
N PRO A 122 6.39 -12.25 0.94
CA PRO A 122 7.31 -12.93 0.04
C PRO A 122 7.94 -12.03 -1.02
N LEU A 123 7.42 -10.82 -1.28
CA LEU A 123 8.03 -9.86 -2.19
C LEU A 123 9.25 -9.18 -1.55
N ASN A 124 9.21 -8.95 -0.24
CA ASN A 124 10.28 -8.30 0.53
C ASN A 124 11.39 -9.27 0.98
N SER A 125 11.22 -10.57 0.74
CA SER A 125 12.19 -11.61 1.12
C SER A 125 13.01 -12.12 -0.07
N ARG A 126 13.00 -11.39 -1.19
CA ARG A 126 13.68 -11.75 -2.44
C ARG A 126 14.96 -10.96 -2.63
#